data_AF-A0A974V0A7-F1
#
_entry.id   AF-A0A974V0A7-F1
#
_cell.length_a   1.000
_cell.length_b   1.000
_cell.length_c   1.000
_cell.angle_alpha   90.00
_cell.angle_beta   90.00
_cell.angle_gamma   90.00
#
_symmetry.space_group_name_H-M   'P 1'
#
loop_
_entity.id
_entity.type
_entity.pdbx_description
1 polymer ?
#
loop_
_entity_poly.entity_id
_entity_poly.type
_entity_poly.pdbx_seq_one_letter_code
_entity_poly.pdbx_strand_id
1 'polypeptide(L)'
;MPEVSTVAEVDTVACVGAGVIGGGWVAHFLARGYRVRAWDPAPDAAKRLGRLIDAAWPTLTTLGLAAGATRDALTVTGTLAEAVEGAGFVQESAPEDLTLKQELLAGIDSVTPPAW
;
A
#
# COMPACT_ATOMS: atom_id res chain seq x y z
N MET A 1 9.48 9.47 -25.78
CA MET A 1 9.73 8.60 -24.61
C MET A 1 9.06 9.29 -23.43
N PRO A 2 8.04 8.70 -22.78
CA PRO A 2 7.45 9.34 -21.61
C PRO A 2 8.52 9.54 -20.52
N GLU A 3 8.26 10.45 -19.59
CA GLU A 3 9.14 10.71 -18.45
C GLU A 3 8.79 9.69 -17.36
N VAL A 4 9.79 8.96 -16.86
CA VAL A 4 9.60 7.94 -15.81
C VAL A 4 9.74 8.60 -14.46
N SER A 5 8.78 8.38 -13.57
CA SER A 5 8.93 8.80 -12.18
C SER A 5 10.09 8.07 -11.54
N THR A 6 11.09 8.84 -11.10
CA THR A 6 12.19 8.27 -10.31
C THR A 6 11.66 7.76 -8.97
N VAL A 7 12.40 6.86 -8.29
CA VAL A 7 12.04 6.42 -6.93
C VAL A 7 11.85 7.62 -5.98
N ALA A 8 12.54 8.74 -6.25
CA ALA A 8 12.42 9.98 -5.50
C ALA A 8 11.08 10.71 -5.70
N GLU A 9 10.30 10.37 -6.73
CA GLU A 9 9.01 10.99 -7.04
C GLU A 9 7.80 10.20 -6.53
N VAL A 10 8.01 9.02 -5.95
CA VAL A 10 6.92 8.24 -5.38
C VAL A 10 6.39 8.95 -4.12
N ASP A 11 5.16 9.46 -4.19
CA ASP A 11 4.45 10.03 -3.05
C ASP A 11 3.41 9.05 -2.46
N THR A 12 2.68 8.37 -3.35
CA THR A 12 1.60 7.45 -2.99
C THR A 12 1.98 6.00 -3.31
N VAL A 13 1.86 5.13 -2.29
CA VAL A 13 2.06 3.69 -2.40
C VAL A 13 0.73 2.96 -2.27
N ALA A 14 0.46 2.03 -3.19
CA ALA A 14 -0.65 1.10 -3.08
C ALA A 14 -0.20 -0.20 -2.41
N CYS A 15 -0.94 -0.67 -1.41
CA CYS A 15 -0.73 -1.96 -0.76
C CYS A 15 -1.92 -2.88 -1.06
N VAL A 16 -1.66 -3.99 -1.77
CA VAL A 16 -2.67 -4.98 -2.18
C VAL A 16 -2.56 -6.19 -1.25
N GLY A 17 -3.56 -6.35 -0.38
CA GLY A 17 -3.57 -7.29 0.74
C GLY A 17 -3.23 -6.61 2.07
N ALA A 18 -4.09 -6.77 3.07
CA ALA A 18 -4.00 -6.15 4.40
C ALA A 18 -3.82 -7.20 5.52
N GLY A 19 -3.26 -8.37 5.17
CA GLY A 19 -2.81 -9.40 6.10
C GLY A 19 -1.59 -8.96 6.94
N VAL A 20 -0.93 -9.90 7.62
CA VAL A 20 0.22 -9.59 8.48
C VAL A 20 1.35 -8.89 7.70
N ILE A 21 1.72 -9.43 6.54
CA ILE A 21 2.79 -8.87 5.71
C ILE A 21 2.39 -7.52 5.12
N GLY A 22 1.21 -7.46 4.48
CA GLY A 22 0.71 -6.21 3.90
C GLY A 22 0.51 -5.10 4.92
N GLY A 23 -0.01 -5.40 6.11
CA GLY A 23 -0.15 -4.44 7.19
C GLY A 23 1.20 -3.94 7.72
N GLY A 24 2.22 -4.79 7.76
CA GLY A 24 3.60 -4.38 8.05
C GLY A 24 4.14 -3.38 7.03
N TRP A 25 3.91 -3.63 5.74
CA TRP A 25 4.29 -2.69 4.68
C TRP A 25 3.53 -1.37 4.76
N VAL A 26 2.22 -1.40 5.00
CA VAL A 26 1.43 -0.18 5.22
C VAL A 26 2.02 0.63 6.37
N ALA A 27 2.27 0.01 7.52
CA ALA A 27 2.84 0.70 8.68
C ALA A 27 4.24 1.28 8.37
N HIS A 28 5.07 0.52 7.64
CA HIS A 28 6.39 0.98 7.19
C HIS A 28 6.28 2.22 6.29
N PHE A 29 5.48 2.18 5.23
CA PHE A 29 5.35 3.29 4.28
C PHE A 29 4.79 4.55 4.94
N LEU A 30 3.79 4.42 5.84
CA LEU A 30 3.29 5.55 6.64
C LEU A 30 4.41 6.16 7.51
N ALA A 31 5.22 5.32 8.17
CA ALA A 31 6.36 5.78 8.97
C ALA A 31 7.47 6.43 8.15
N ARG A 32 7.54 6.14 6.84
CA ARG A 32 8.44 6.78 5.88
C ARG A 32 7.88 8.04 5.23
N GLY A 33 6.67 8.47 5.60
CA GLY A 33 6.07 9.71 5.11
C GLY A 33 5.27 9.57 3.82
N TYR A 34 5.07 8.35 3.31
CA TYR A 34 4.26 8.14 2.12
C TYR A 34 2.77 8.19 2.44
N ARG A 35 1.99 8.61 1.44
CA ARG A 35 0.56 8.34 1.39
C ARG A 35 0.34 6.87 1.04
N VAL A 36 -0.52 6.19 1.79
CA VAL A 36 -0.76 4.75 1.56
C VAL A 36 -2.22 4.52 1.22
N ARG A 37 -2.47 3.84 0.10
CA ARG A 37 -3.77 3.30 -0.25
C ARG A 37 -3.73 1.80 -0.08
N ALA A 38 -4.58 1.23 0.75
CA ALA A 38 -4.64 -0.21 0.96
C ALA A 38 -5.95 -0.77 0.42
N TRP A 39 -5.89 -1.94 -0.23
CA TRP A 39 -7.06 -2.71 -0.61
C TRP A 39 -6.91 -4.15 -0.16
N ASP A 40 -8.01 -4.74 0.31
CA ASP A 40 -8.13 -6.16 0.63
C ASP A 40 -9.61 -6.55 0.45
N PRO A 41 -9.93 -7.72 -0.13
CA PRO A 41 -11.31 -8.12 -0.36
C PRO A 41 -12.08 -8.43 0.93
N ALA A 42 -11.40 -8.59 2.08
CA ALA A 42 -12.06 -8.83 3.35
C ALA A 42 -12.82 -7.57 3.84
N PRO A 43 -14.11 -7.68 4.18
CA PRO A 43 -14.93 -6.52 4.56
C PRO A 43 -14.48 -5.86 5.89
N ASP A 44 -13.70 -6.56 6.71
CA ASP A 44 -13.16 -6.06 7.97
C ASP A 44 -11.70 -5.58 7.87
N ALA A 45 -11.13 -5.53 6.66
CA ALA A 45 -9.75 -5.16 6.42
C ALA A 45 -9.39 -3.79 7.01
N ALA A 46 -10.22 -2.77 6.80
CA ALA A 46 -9.96 -1.42 7.33
C ALA A 46 -9.82 -1.42 8.86
N LYS A 47 -10.72 -2.12 9.56
CA LYS A 47 -10.69 -2.24 11.02
C LYS A 47 -9.47 -3.03 11.50
N ARG A 48 -9.11 -4.11 10.81
CA ARG A 48 -7.93 -4.92 11.15
C ARG A 48 -6.64 -4.14 10.95
N LEU A 49 -6.53 -3.46 9.81
CA LEU A 49 -5.37 -2.67 9.44
C LEU A 49 -5.17 -1.49 10.39
N GLY A 50 -6.23 -0.76 10.73
CA GLY A 50 -6.18 0.31 11.73
C GLY A 50 -5.62 -0.16 13.07
N ARG A 51 -6.13 -1.30 13.60
CA ARG A 51 -5.61 -1.88 14.85
C ARG A 51 -4.14 -2.29 14.77
N LEU A 52 -3.71 -2.84 13.63
CA LEU A 52 -2.31 -3.22 13.42
C LEU A 52 -1.41 -1.98 13.45
N ILE A 53 -1.82 -0.91 12.76
CA ILE A 53 -1.07 0.35 12.71
C ILE A 53 -1.00 0.98 14.09
N ASP A 54 -2.12 1.04 14.83
CA ASP A 54 -2.15 1.57 16.19
C ASP A 54 -1.21 0.81 17.13
N ALA A 55 -1.12 -0.52 16.98
CA ALA A 55 -0.22 -1.34 17.76
C ALA A 55 1.26 -1.14 17.36
N ALA A 56 1.55 -0.95 16.07
CA ALA A 56 2.92 -0.79 15.56
C ALA A 56 3.49 0.63 15.77
N TRP A 57 2.62 1.65 15.80
CA TRP A 57 3.03 3.06 15.75
C TRP A 57 3.96 3.51 16.88
N PRO A 58 3.77 3.10 18.15
CA PRO A 58 4.70 3.49 19.23
C PRO A 58 6.12 2.98 19.00
N THR A 59 6.26 1.74 18.52
CA THR A 59 7.57 1.16 18.17
C THR A 59 8.19 1.88 16.98
N LEU A 60 7.42 2.15 15.92
CA LEU A 60 7.89 2.91 14.76
C LEU A 60 8.33 4.33 15.13
N THR A 61 7.61 4.97 16.06
CA THR A 61 7.99 6.27 16.62
C THR A 61 9.33 6.21 17.33
N THR A 62 9.58 5.14 18.09
CA THR A 62 10.85 4.93 18.81
C THR A 62 12.01 4.65 17.85
N LEU A 63 11.75 3.95 16.75
CA LEU A 63 12.72 3.67 15.70
C LEU A 63 13.03 4.89 14.81
N GLY A 64 12.21 5.94 14.88
CA GLY A 64 12.37 7.18 14.14
C GLY A 64 11.46 7.24 12.91
N LEU A 65 10.64 8.28 12.86
CA LEU A 65 9.75 8.57 11.73
C LEU A 65 10.41 9.53 10.76
N ALA A 66 10.06 9.41 9.48
CA ALA A 66 10.40 10.43 8.49
C ALA A 66 9.58 11.72 8.72
N ALA A 67 10.05 12.83 8.16
CA ALA A 67 9.28 14.07 8.16
C ALA A 67 7.93 13.86 7.46
N GLY A 68 6.84 14.36 8.04
CA GLY A 68 5.48 14.22 7.49
C GLY A 68 4.82 12.86 7.71
N ALA A 69 5.51 11.90 8.33
CA ALA A 69 4.93 10.60 8.67
C ALA A 69 3.69 10.76 9.58
N THR A 70 2.57 10.19 9.16
CA THR A 70 1.31 10.19 9.91
C THR A 70 0.49 8.95 9.59
N ARG A 71 -0.27 8.47 10.56
CA ARG A 71 -1.25 7.39 10.38
C ARG A 71 -2.42 7.83 9.50
N ASP A 72 -2.73 9.12 9.51
CA ASP A 72 -3.87 9.69 8.78
C ASP A 72 -3.66 9.70 7.26
N ALA A 73 -2.45 9.39 6.80
CA ALA A 73 -2.13 9.23 5.39
C ALA A 73 -2.56 7.86 4.82
N LEU A 74 -3.18 7.00 5.62
CA LEU A 74 -3.80 5.76 5.16
C LEU A 74 -5.23 6.01 4.64
N THR A 75 -5.49 5.53 3.43
CA THR A 75 -6.85 5.32 2.91
C THR A 75 -7.06 3.84 2.61
N VAL A 76 -8.14 3.24 3.10
CA VAL A 76 -8.53 1.87 2.71
C VAL A 76 -9.62 1.98 1.66
N THR A 77 -9.36 1.49 0.44
CA THR A 77 -10.23 1.68 -0.72
C THR A 77 -11.24 0.54 -0.85
N GLY A 78 -12.32 0.78 -1.60
CA GLY A 78 -13.35 -0.22 -1.85
C GLY A 78 -12.95 -1.21 -2.95
N THR A 79 -12.10 -0.78 -3.88
CA THR A 79 -11.68 -1.60 -5.02
C THR A 79 -10.16 -1.59 -5.21
N LEU A 80 -9.65 -2.62 -5.91
CA LEU A 80 -8.26 -2.71 -6.34
C LEU A 80 -7.88 -1.52 -7.22
N ALA A 81 -8.74 -1.17 -8.19
CA ALA A 81 -8.50 -0.06 -9.12
C ALA A 81 -8.30 1.27 -8.39
N GLU A 82 -9.16 1.59 -7.41
CA GLU A 82 -9.02 2.79 -6.58
C GLU A 82 -7.70 2.83 -5.79
N ALA A 83 -7.19 1.68 -5.35
CA ALA A 83 -5.93 1.63 -4.60
C ALA A 83 -4.74 2.02 -5.49
N VAL A 84 -4.71 1.52 -6.72
CA VAL A 84 -3.53 1.59 -7.59
C VAL A 84 -3.56 2.77 -8.58
N GLU A 85 -4.71 3.41 -8.78
CA GLU A 85 -4.85 4.56 -9.69
C GLU A 85 -3.88 5.69 -9.31
N GLY A 86 -2.89 5.95 -10.17
CA GLY A 86 -1.88 6.98 -9.94
C GLY A 86 -0.91 6.69 -8.79
N ALA A 87 -0.87 5.45 -8.28
CA ALA A 87 0.15 5.04 -7.31
C ALA A 87 1.53 4.97 -8.01
N GLY A 88 2.56 5.51 -7.37
CA GLY A 88 3.93 5.45 -7.89
C GLY A 88 4.64 4.13 -7.59
N PHE A 89 4.09 3.36 -6.66
CA PHE A 89 4.59 2.02 -6.31
C PHE A 89 3.43 1.14 -5.83
N VAL A 90 3.43 -0.13 -6.20
CA VAL A 90 2.45 -1.13 -5.78
C VAL A 90 3.16 -2.27 -5.05
N GLN A 91 2.80 -2.50 -3.80
CA GLN A 91 3.24 -3.63 -3.00
C GLN A 91 2.11 -4.65 -2.88
N GLU A 92 2.26 -5.80 -3.54
CA GLU A 92 1.34 -6.93 -3.42
C GLU A 92 1.75 -7.85 -2.25
N SER A 93 0.77 -8.35 -1.50
CA SER A 93 0.96 -9.18 -0.30
C SER A 93 -0.26 -10.09 -0.04
N ALA A 94 -0.97 -10.47 -1.10
CA ALA A 94 -2.04 -11.47 -1.06
C ALA A 94 -1.44 -12.88 -0.82
N PRO A 95 -2.28 -13.88 -0.49
CA PRO A 95 -1.85 -15.25 -0.25
C PRO A 95 -0.97 -15.82 -1.37
N GLU A 96 -0.12 -16.79 -1.01
CA GLU A 96 0.72 -17.53 -1.95
C GLU A 96 -0.11 -18.52 -2.79
N ASP A 97 -0.92 -17.97 -3.69
CA ASP A 97 -1.70 -18.67 -4.69
C ASP A 97 -1.39 -18.06 -6.07
N LEU A 98 -0.94 -18.90 -7.01
CA LEU A 98 -0.47 -18.44 -8.31
C LEU A 98 -1.58 -17.80 -9.14
N THR A 99 -2.77 -18.41 -9.17
CA THR A 99 -3.90 -17.94 -9.98
C THR A 99 -4.36 -16.58 -9.47
N LEU A 100 -4.53 -16.45 -8.16
CA LEU A 100 -4.89 -15.19 -7.51
C LEU A 100 -3.86 -14.10 -7.82
N LYS A 101 -2.56 -14.39 -7.70
CA LYS A 101 -1.51 -13.40 -8.01
C LYS A 101 -1.53 -12.98 -9.47
N GLN A 102 -1.74 -13.91 -10.41
CA GLN A 102 -1.87 -13.59 -11.82
C GLN A 102 -3.07 -12.67 -12.09
N GLU A 103 -4.23 -12.95 -11.49
CA GLU A 103 -5.43 -12.12 -11.60
C GLU A 103 -5.21 -10.72 -11.00
N LEU A 104 -4.61 -10.63 -9.82
CA LEU A 104 -4.29 -9.35 -9.18
C LEU A 104 -3.30 -8.54 -10.01
N LEU A 105 -2.21 -9.15 -10.46
CA LEU A 105 -1.20 -8.47 -11.27
C LEU A 105 -1.76 -8.00 -12.62
N ALA A 106 -2.62 -8.80 -13.27
CA ALA A 106 -3.32 -8.37 -14.48
C ALA A 106 -4.29 -7.21 -14.20
N GLY A 107 -4.99 -7.25 -13.06
CA GLY A 107 -5.84 -6.16 -12.61
C GLY A 107 -5.06 -4.86 -12.38
N ILE A 108 -3.91 -4.95 -11.72
CA ILE A 108 -2.99 -3.82 -11.50
C ILE A 108 -2.51 -3.26 -12.85
N ASP A 109 -1.96 -4.11 -13.72
CA ASP A 109 -1.42 -3.73 -15.03
C ASP A 109 -2.46 -3.01 -15.90
N SER A 110 -3.74 -3.40 -15.82
CA SER A 110 -4.82 -2.81 -16.61
C SER A 110 -5.16 -1.35 -16.29
N VAL A 111 -4.73 -0.85 -15.12
CA VAL A 111 -5.08 0.49 -14.62
C VAL A 111 -3.85 1.34 -14.29
N THR A 112 -2.67 0.73 -14.17
CA THR A 112 -1.43 1.47 -14.03
C THR A 112 -0.88 1.90 -15.39
N PRO A 113 -0.23 3.07 -15.50
CA PRO A 113 0.48 3.43 -16.72
C PRO A 113 1.58 2.39 -17.02
N PRO A 114 2.00 2.26 -18.29
CA PRO A 114 3.07 1.33 -18.66
C PRO A 114 4.32 1.56 -17.80
N ALA A 115 4.71 0.54 -17.04
CA ALA A 115 6.06 0.42 -16.52
C ALA A 115 6.94 -0.15 -17.65
N TRP A 116 8.17 0.36 -17.77
CA TRP A 116 9.00 0.20 -18.95
C TRP A 116 9.64 -1.18 -19.05
#